data_AF-A0A2P7SQI1-F1
#
_entry.id   AF-A0A2P7SQI1-F1
#
_cell.length_a   1.000
_cell.length_b   1.000
_cell.length_c   1.000
_cell.angle_alpha   90.00
_cell.angle_beta   90.00
_cell.angle_gamma   90.00
#
_symmetry.space_group_name_H-M   'P 1'
#
loop_
_entity.id
_entity.type
_entity.pdbx_description
1 polymer ?
#
loop_
_entity_poly.entity_id
_entity_poly.type
_entity_poly.pdbx_seq_one_letter_code
_entity_poly.pdbx_strand_id
1 'polypeptide(L)'
;MRGGFAGSLLVLLLLAGGIGAASACPVPPDAVTELQTKNVYVDRQGSVADPEIAAENTAKRQSLERFLDLLIETTDKYGRTGDEADRRCAMGLVEAWAKEGSLLGSSFSAQADAVRVWAAGTIAASLIKLDFTNHEQPAIVKEWLSALARELLDYAERRVENRGAKARTNIYYWIGFAVAATGYLLDDPELTDWSKGVAEEALSSIQEDGTLPMELERGSKATSYHAFAAQALFGLTLVLTKSAGEPFVQDPRLARLMSLVDRAAKDPATLAGAAGAPQEPAAYARSWLRLYRTIAASPTPGLEAGKCPSLRRLGGNVCMLYDAMNDAR
;
A
#
# COMPACT_ATOMS: atom_id res chain seq x y z
N MET A 1 81.92 32.17 7.50
CA MET A 1 80.96 32.61 6.46
C MET A 1 80.27 31.36 5.92
N ARG A 2 79.22 30.84 6.59
CA ARG A 2 77.77 31.11 6.38
C ARG A 2 77.36 31.19 4.91
N GLY A 3 76.56 30.23 4.47
CA GLY A 3 75.81 30.26 3.20
C GLY A 3 75.36 28.88 2.72
N GLY A 4 74.51 28.18 3.49
CA GLY A 4 73.83 26.97 3.03
C GLY A 4 72.56 27.32 2.24
N PHE A 5 72.42 26.76 1.04
CA PHE A 5 71.20 26.86 0.24
C PHE A 5 70.26 25.71 0.60
N ALA A 6 69.15 26.04 1.27
CA ALA A 6 68.02 25.15 1.45
C ALA A 6 67.08 25.30 0.24
N GLY A 7 66.96 24.24 -0.57
CA GLY A 7 65.95 24.13 -1.61
C GLY A 7 64.70 23.46 -1.04
N SER A 8 63.63 24.22 -0.87
CA SER A 8 62.33 23.78 -0.37
C SER A 8 61.67 22.75 -1.29
N LEU A 9 61.32 21.59 -0.73
CA LEU A 9 60.44 20.60 -1.35
C LEU A 9 58.99 21.10 -1.24
N LEU A 10 58.38 21.47 -2.38
CA LEU A 10 56.96 21.82 -2.43
C LEU A 10 56.14 20.52 -2.50
N VAL A 11 55.55 20.11 -1.37
CA VAL A 11 54.58 19.00 -1.34
C VAL A 11 53.23 19.55 -1.80
N LEU A 12 52.83 19.24 -3.03
CA LEU A 12 51.45 19.42 -3.49
C LEU A 12 50.57 18.37 -2.80
N LEU A 13 49.86 18.77 -1.75
CA LEU A 13 48.70 18.05 -1.25
C LEU A 13 47.54 18.22 -2.25
N LEU A 14 47.37 17.23 -3.12
CA LEU A 14 46.14 17.05 -3.90
C LEU A 14 45.02 16.65 -2.92
N LEU A 15 44.19 17.64 -2.56
CA LEU A 15 42.89 17.40 -1.95
C LEU A 15 42.03 16.66 -2.97
N ALA A 16 41.99 15.33 -2.88
CA ALA A 16 40.98 14.53 -3.54
C ALA A 16 39.63 14.83 -2.86
N GLY A 17 38.95 15.87 -3.33
CA GLY A 17 37.54 16.07 -3.05
C GLY A 17 36.77 14.88 -3.60
N GLY A 18 36.35 13.97 -2.72
CA GLY A 18 35.41 12.93 -3.08
C GLY A 18 34.11 13.58 -3.51
N ILE A 19 33.89 13.68 -4.82
CA ILE A 19 32.56 13.93 -5.37
C ILE A 19 31.78 12.66 -5.05
N GLY A 20 30.98 12.70 -3.97
CA GLY A 20 29.99 11.67 -3.72
C GLY A 20 29.15 11.54 -4.97
N ALA A 21 29.12 10.34 -5.57
CA ALA A 21 28.31 10.09 -6.75
C ALA A 21 26.86 10.37 -6.38
N ALA A 22 26.30 11.46 -6.92
CA ALA A 22 24.86 11.65 -6.93
C ALA A 22 24.28 10.44 -7.67
N SER A 23 23.56 9.58 -6.96
CA SER A 23 22.88 8.45 -7.58
C SER A 23 21.94 9.00 -8.63
N ALA A 24 22.14 8.63 -9.90
CA ALA A 24 21.20 8.97 -10.96
C ALA A 24 19.81 8.39 -10.61
N CYS A 25 18.75 9.12 -10.97
CA CYS A 25 17.38 8.63 -10.77
C CYS A 25 17.18 7.29 -11.50
N PRO A 26 16.40 6.36 -10.94
CA PRO A 26 16.01 5.16 -11.65
C PRO A 26 15.22 5.52 -12.92
N VAL A 27 15.45 4.77 -13.99
CA VAL A 27 14.67 4.91 -15.23
C VAL A 27 13.29 4.27 -15.02
N PRO A 28 12.17 4.98 -15.30
CA PRO A 28 10.84 4.38 -15.19
C PRO A 28 10.71 3.22 -16.17
N PRO A 29 10.11 2.09 -15.76
CA PRO A 29 9.77 1.02 -16.70
C PRO A 29 8.58 1.46 -17.57
N ASP A 30 8.36 0.73 -18.68
CA ASP A 30 7.30 1.03 -19.64
C ASP A 30 5.93 1.08 -18.95
N ALA A 31 5.21 2.19 -19.18
CA ALA A 31 3.89 2.41 -18.62
C ALA A 31 2.90 1.33 -19.07
N VAL A 32 1.97 0.99 -18.18
CA VAL A 32 0.93 -0.02 -18.44
C VAL A 32 -0.44 0.65 -18.40
N THR A 33 -1.04 0.87 -19.57
CA THR A 33 -2.40 1.43 -19.71
C THR A 33 -3.47 0.38 -19.43
N GLU A 34 -3.29 -0.84 -19.95
CA GLU A 34 -4.20 -1.96 -19.80
C GLU A 34 -3.54 -3.17 -19.12
N LEU A 35 -4.28 -3.84 -18.23
CA LEU A 35 -3.85 -5.04 -17.53
C LEU A 35 -4.66 -6.24 -18.04
N GLN A 36 -4.07 -7.02 -18.94
CA GLN A 36 -4.73 -8.17 -19.56
C GLN A 36 -4.59 -9.45 -18.71
N THR A 37 -4.86 -9.36 -17.41
CA THR A 37 -4.83 -10.53 -16.52
C THR A 37 -6.13 -11.33 -16.62
N LYS A 38 -6.06 -12.63 -16.34
CA LYS A 38 -7.21 -13.56 -16.31
C LYS A 38 -7.58 -13.90 -14.88
N ASN A 39 -8.83 -14.33 -14.65
CA ASN A 39 -9.24 -14.83 -13.34
C ASN A 39 -8.41 -16.07 -12.98
N VAL A 40 -7.71 -16.01 -11.84
CA VAL A 40 -6.77 -17.06 -11.43
C VAL A 40 -7.45 -18.25 -10.75
N TYR A 41 -8.64 -18.06 -10.19
CA TYR A 41 -9.35 -19.12 -9.46
C TYR A 41 -10.31 -19.89 -10.36
N VAL A 42 -10.29 -21.22 -10.23
CA VAL A 42 -11.11 -22.14 -11.06
C VAL A 42 -12.34 -22.68 -10.33
N ASP A 43 -12.44 -22.43 -9.02
CA ASP A 43 -13.54 -22.87 -8.16
C ASP A 43 -14.43 -21.70 -7.72
N ARG A 44 -15.68 -22.01 -7.35
CA ARG A 44 -16.66 -20.99 -6.89
C ARG A 44 -16.26 -20.31 -5.58
N GLN A 45 -15.50 -21.00 -4.72
CA GLN A 45 -15.05 -20.44 -3.44
C GLN A 45 -13.82 -19.53 -3.62
N GLY A 46 -13.22 -19.46 -4.82
CA GLY A 46 -11.99 -18.71 -5.07
C GLY A 46 -10.81 -19.22 -4.25
N SER A 47 -10.72 -20.52 -4.02
CA SER A 47 -9.71 -21.16 -3.17
C SER A 47 -8.67 -21.95 -3.97
N VAL A 48 -8.96 -22.33 -5.21
CA VAL A 48 -8.08 -23.15 -6.05
C VAL A 48 -7.56 -22.29 -7.20
N ALA A 49 -6.28 -21.94 -7.15
CA ALA A 49 -5.61 -21.15 -8.19
C ALA A 49 -5.06 -22.06 -9.29
N ASP A 50 -5.25 -21.67 -10.55
CA ASP A 50 -4.58 -22.29 -11.70
C ASP A 50 -3.14 -21.76 -11.80
N PRO A 51 -2.12 -22.64 -11.69
CA PRO A 51 -0.72 -22.23 -11.68
C PRO A 51 -0.24 -21.65 -13.02
N GLU A 52 -0.78 -22.11 -14.15
CA GLU A 52 -0.40 -21.59 -15.47
C GLU A 52 -0.96 -20.18 -15.68
N ILE A 53 -2.23 -19.98 -15.32
CA ILE A 53 -2.84 -18.64 -15.34
C ILE A 53 -2.13 -17.70 -14.36
N ALA A 54 -1.74 -18.19 -13.17
CA ALA A 54 -0.98 -17.40 -12.20
C ALA A 54 0.38 -16.95 -12.75
N ALA A 55 1.09 -17.84 -13.45
CA ALA A 55 2.36 -17.52 -14.10
C ALA A 55 2.18 -16.51 -15.25
N GLU A 56 1.18 -16.70 -16.11
CA GLU A 56 0.84 -15.76 -17.19
C GLU A 56 0.51 -14.37 -16.63
N ASN A 57 -0.34 -14.30 -15.60
CA ASN A 57 -0.69 -13.06 -14.92
C ASN A 57 0.51 -12.38 -14.27
N THR A 58 1.52 -13.13 -13.85
CA THR A 58 2.74 -12.57 -13.26
C THR A 58 3.60 -11.91 -14.31
N ALA A 59 3.81 -12.56 -15.46
CA ALA A 59 4.53 -11.96 -16.58
C ALA A 59 3.87 -10.66 -17.06
N LYS A 60 2.54 -10.65 -17.19
CA LYS A 60 1.77 -9.48 -17.64
C LYS A 60 1.80 -8.29 -16.68
N ARG A 61 2.18 -8.50 -15.41
CA ARG A 61 2.28 -7.42 -14.41
C ARG A 61 3.70 -6.94 -14.19
N GLN A 62 4.70 -7.54 -14.82
CA GLN A 62 6.10 -7.29 -14.48
C GLN A 62 6.49 -5.81 -14.53
N SER A 63 6.04 -5.06 -15.55
CA SER A 63 6.35 -3.63 -15.66
C SER A 63 5.71 -2.81 -14.53
N LEU A 64 4.44 -3.09 -14.23
CA LEU A 64 3.73 -2.49 -13.09
C LEU A 64 4.42 -2.82 -11.77
N GLU A 65 4.74 -4.08 -11.52
CA GLU A 65 5.40 -4.47 -10.27
C GLU A 65 6.77 -3.79 -10.14
N ARG A 66 7.54 -3.68 -11.22
CA ARG A 66 8.81 -2.96 -11.22
C ARG A 66 8.63 -1.47 -10.93
N PHE A 67 7.60 -0.84 -11.48
CA PHE A 67 7.28 0.56 -11.19
C PHE A 67 6.95 0.75 -9.71
N LEU A 68 6.07 -0.10 -9.16
CA LEU A 68 5.70 -0.03 -7.75
C LEU A 68 6.91 -0.24 -6.82
N ASP A 69 7.81 -1.16 -7.17
CA ASP A 69 9.05 -1.39 -6.40
C ASP A 69 9.97 -0.17 -6.41
N LEU A 70 10.25 0.40 -7.59
CA LEU A 70 11.07 1.60 -7.71
C LEU A 70 10.46 2.79 -6.96
N LEU A 71 9.13 2.93 -7.03
CA LEU A 71 8.41 3.99 -6.32
C LEU A 71 8.52 3.81 -4.80
N ILE A 72 8.29 2.59 -4.29
CA ILE A 72 8.44 2.28 -2.87
C ILE A 72 9.87 2.54 -2.40
N GLU A 73 10.86 2.01 -3.12
CA GLU A 73 12.28 2.16 -2.77
C GLU A 73 12.70 3.63 -2.73
N THR A 74 12.30 4.42 -3.73
CA THR A 74 12.68 5.83 -3.82
C THR A 74 11.97 6.68 -2.76
N THR A 75 10.68 6.42 -2.51
CA THR A 75 9.91 7.13 -1.47
C THR A 75 10.35 6.76 -0.05
N ASP A 76 10.68 5.50 0.21
CA ASP A 76 11.28 5.08 1.49
C ASP A 76 12.69 5.68 1.67
N LYS A 77 13.46 5.83 0.59
CA LYS A 77 14.76 6.50 0.66
C LYS A 77 14.64 7.99 0.98
N TYR A 78 13.69 8.69 0.37
CA TYR A 78 13.35 10.06 0.74
C TYR A 78 12.93 10.15 2.21
N GLY A 79 11.99 9.32 2.67
CA GLY A 79 11.53 9.33 4.06
C GLY A 79 12.64 9.08 5.10
N ARG A 80 13.73 8.40 4.73
CA ARG A 80 14.92 8.22 5.60
C ARG A 80 15.87 9.41 5.61
N THR A 81 15.99 10.10 4.48
CA THR A 81 17.10 11.03 4.24
C THR A 81 16.67 12.49 4.17
N GLY A 82 15.41 12.76 3.82
CA GLY A 82 14.93 14.08 3.43
C GLY A 82 15.57 14.62 2.16
N ASP A 83 16.27 13.80 1.37
CA ASP A 83 16.98 14.27 0.18
C ASP A 83 16.02 14.59 -0.96
N GLU A 84 15.90 15.87 -1.28
CA GLU A 84 15.06 16.36 -2.38
C GLU A 84 15.42 15.75 -3.75
N ALA A 85 16.64 15.22 -3.94
CA ALA A 85 16.95 14.45 -5.13
C ALA A 85 16.12 13.16 -5.23
N ASP A 86 15.94 12.44 -4.12
CA ASP A 86 15.11 11.23 -4.09
C ASP A 86 13.63 11.57 -4.29
N ARG A 87 13.14 12.67 -3.71
CA ARG A 87 11.79 13.16 -3.95
C ARG A 87 11.57 13.48 -5.44
N ARG A 88 12.48 14.21 -6.08
CA ARG A 88 12.42 14.51 -7.52
C ARG A 88 12.43 13.23 -8.37
N CYS A 89 13.25 12.25 -8.01
CA CYS A 89 13.27 10.97 -8.72
C CYS A 89 11.93 10.24 -8.61
N ALA A 90 11.34 10.15 -7.41
CA ALA A 90 10.06 9.50 -7.19
C ALA A 90 8.92 10.19 -7.98
N MET A 91 8.88 11.52 -7.94
CA MET A 91 7.91 12.30 -8.72
C MET A 91 8.10 12.13 -10.22
N GLY A 92 9.34 12.04 -10.71
CA GLY A 92 9.63 11.77 -12.12
C GLY A 92 9.12 10.40 -12.59
N LEU A 93 9.21 9.35 -11.75
CA LEU A 93 8.62 8.04 -12.05
C LEU A 93 7.09 8.14 -12.20
N VAL A 94 6.44 8.84 -11.27
CA VAL A 94 4.98 8.99 -11.24
C VAL A 94 4.47 9.84 -12.40
N GLU A 95 5.14 10.95 -12.70
CA GLU A 95 4.76 11.81 -13.82
C GLU A 95 4.87 11.08 -15.17
N ALA A 96 5.90 10.23 -15.35
CA ALA A 96 6.03 9.41 -16.54
C ALA A 96 4.85 8.44 -16.71
N TRP A 97 4.38 7.83 -15.62
CA TRP A 97 3.22 6.91 -15.65
C TRP A 97 1.89 7.65 -15.82
N ALA A 98 1.75 8.83 -15.22
CA ALA A 98 0.57 9.68 -15.33
C ALA A 98 0.37 10.20 -16.77
N LYS A 99 1.45 10.62 -17.44
CA LYS A 99 1.44 11.11 -18.84
C LYS A 99 0.90 10.07 -19.82
N GLU A 100 1.18 8.79 -19.58
CA GLU A 100 0.71 7.68 -20.40
C GLU A 100 -0.72 7.23 -20.04
N GLY A 101 -1.36 7.82 -19.03
CA GLY A 101 -2.68 7.39 -18.55
C GLY A 101 -2.66 5.95 -18.01
N SER A 102 -1.57 5.56 -17.33
CA SER A 102 -1.39 4.20 -16.83
C SER A 102 -2.55 3.75 -15.95
N LEU A 103 -2.97 2.49 -16.07
CA LEU A 103 -4.07 1.87 -15.32
C LEU A 103 -5.47 2.47 -15.57
N LEU A 104 -5.64 3.38 -16.53
CA LEU A 104 -6.94 3.97 -16.91
C LEU A 104 -7.60 3.27 -18.13
N GLY A 105 -7.06 2.14 -18.59
CA GLY A 105 -7.66 1.35 -19.66
C GLY A 105 -9.07 0.85 -19.32
N SER A 106 -9.90 0.56 -20.33
CA SER A 106 -11.31 0.21 -20.15
C SER A 106 -11.61 -1.29 -20.09
N SER A 107 -10.62 -2.15 -20.37
CA SER A 107 -10.79 -3.61 -20.45
C SER A 107 -10.07 -4.34 -19.32
N PHE A 108 -10.70 -4.42 -18.16
CA PHE A 108 -10.19 -5.19 -17.03
C PHE A 108 -11.06 -6.43 -16.77
N SER A 109 -10.42 -7.59 -16.60
CA SER A 109 -11.04 -8.70 -15.89
C SER A 109 -11.19 -8.37 -14.41
N ALA A 110 -11.99 -9.12 -13.65
CA ALA A 110 -12.08 -8.94 -12.20
C ALA A 110 -10.70 -9.05 -11.49
N GLN A 111 -9.79 -9.88 -12.02
CA GLN A 111 -8.42 -9.96 -11.54
C GLN A 111 -7.63 -8.69 -11.83
N ALA A 112 -7.81 -8.10 -13.00
CA ALA A 112 -7.11 -6.90 -13.40
C ALA A 112 -7.58 -5.67 -12.62
N ASP A 113 -8.89 -5.57 -12.35
CA ASP A 113 -9.44 -4.55 -11.47
C ASP A 113 -8.87 -4.68 -10.04
N ALA A 114 -8.75 -5.90 -9.50
CA ALA A 114 -8.15 -6.09 -8.19
C ALA A 114 -6.67 -5.65 -8.16
N VAL A 115 -5.92 -5.92 -9.24
CA VAL A 115 -4.52 -5.47 -9.37
C VAL A 115 -4.46 -3.94 -9.46
N ARG A 116 -5.35 -3.30 -10.22
CA ARG A 116 -5.47 -1.84 -10.30
C ARG A 116 -5.74 -1.22 -8.93
N VAL A 117 -6.64 -1.80 -8.14
CA VAL A 117 -6.91 -1.36 -6.76
C VAL A 117 -5.65 -1.40 -5.90
N TRP A 118 -4.93 -2.51 -5.90
CA TRP A 118 -3.70 -2.64 -5.09
C TRP A 118 -2.59 -1.72 -5.57
N ALA A 119 -2.45 -1.52 -6.88
CA ALA A 119 -1.51 -0.58 -7.44
C ALA A 119 -1.84 0.86 -7.04
N ALA A 120 -3.09 1.28 -7.20
CA ALA A 120 -3.55 2.63 -6.83
C ALA A 120 -3.30 2.92 -5.34
N GLY A 121 -3.66 1.98 -4.45
CA GLY A 121 -3.38 2.15 -3.01
C GLY A 121 -1.89 2.19 -2.68
N THR A 122 -1.07 1.40 -3.37
CA THR A 122 0.39 1.42 -3.23
C THR A 122 0.96 2.77 -3.66
N ILE A 123 0.56 3.26 -4.83
CA ILE A 123 1.00 4.54 -5.40
C ILE A 123 0.62 5.68 -4.45
N ALA A 124 -0.64 5.74 -4.03
CA ALA A 124 -1.12 6.78 -3.14
C ALA A 124 -0.36 6.77 -1.80
N ALA A 125 -0.25 5.62 -1.14
CA ALA A 125 0.49 5.52 0.11
C ALA A 125 1.99 5.83 -0.05
N SER A 126 2.61 5.49 -1.18
CA SER A 126 3.99 5.88 -1.46
C SER A 126 4.14 7.39 -1.62
N LEU A 127 3.21 8.05 -2.32
CA LEU A 127 3.21 9.50 -2.52
C LEU A 127 2.98 10.28 -1.22
N ILE A 128 2.20 9.76 -0.27
CA ILE A 128 2.01 10.41 1.05
C ILE A 128 3.36 10.68 1.72
N LYS A 129 4.32 9.75 1.60
CA LYS A 129 5.66 9.90 2.18
C LYS A 129 6.52 10.99 1.53
N LEU A 130 6.11 11.54 0.39
CA LEU A 130 6.84 12.61 -0.33
C LEU A 130 6.39 14.02 0.11
N ASP A 131 5.68 14.11 1.23
CA ASP A 131 5.05 15.33 1.71
C ASP A 131 4.15 15.97 0.64
N PHE A 132 3.38 15.13 -0.07
CA PHE A 132 2.71 15.51 -1.31
C PHE A 132 1.76 16.70 -1.16
N THR A 133 1.08 16.82 -0.02
CA THR A 133 0.10 17.87 0.29
C THR A 133 0.74 19.24 0.51
N ASN A 134 1.99 19.30 0.96
CA ASN A 134 2.68 20.55 1.29
C ASN A 134 3.50 21.12 0.14
N HIS A 135 3.51 20.44 -1.01
CA HIS A 135 4.23 20.87 -2.20
C HIS A 135 3.29 21.08 -3.38
N GLU A 136 3.64 22.01 -4.27
CA GLU A 136 3.00 22.07 -5.59
C GLU A 136 3.35 20.80 -6.38
N GLN A 137 2.33 20.20 -6.98
CA GLN A 137 2.45 18.96 -7.74
C GLN A 137 2.05 19.20 -9.18
N PRO A 138 2.66 18.50 -10.16
CA PRO A 138 2.24 18.60 -11.55
C PRO A 138 0.74 18.28 -11.69
N ALA A 139 0.00 19.13 -12.41
CA ALA A 139 -1.44 18.97 -12.62
C ALA A 139 -1.79 17.57 -13.17
N ILE A 140 -0.99 17.08 -14.13
CA ILE A 140 -1.16 15.75 -14.73
C ILE A 140 -1.13 14.61 -13.70
N VAL A 141 -0.36 14.74 -12.62
CA VAL A 141 -0.31 13.73 -11.55
C VAL A 141 -1.59 13.78 -10.71
N LYS A 142 -2.07 14.98 -10.36
CA LYS A 142 -3.33 15.14 -9.60
C LYS A 142 -4.52 14.64 -10.41
N GLU A 143 -4.59 14.99 -11.69
CA GLU A 143 -5.63 14.55 -12.62
C GLU A 143 -5.63 13.03 -12.78
N TRP A 144 -4.45 12.41 -12.94
CA TRP A 144 -4.31 10.97 -13.04
C TRP A 144 -4.75 10.24 -11.77
N LEU A 145 -4.34 10.71 -10.59
CA LEU A 145 -4.79 10.14 -9.31
C LEU A 145 -6.31 10.26 -9.14
N SER A 146 -6.90 11.41 -9.49
CA SER A 146 -8.35 11.61 -9.46
C SER A 146 -9.06 10.65 -10.41
N ALA A 147 -8.56 10.46 -11.62
CA ALA A 147 -9.11 9.51 -12.58
C ALA A 147 -9.02 8.06 -12.07
N LEU A 148 -7.91 7.67 -11.44
CA LEU A 148 -7.79 6.36 -10.81
C LEU A 148 -8.81 6.18 -9.68
N ALA A 149 -8.98 7.17 -8.80
CA ALA A 149 -9.97 7.10 -7.73
C ALA A 149 -11.40 6.91 -8.29
N ARG A 150 -11.77 7.63 -9.36
CA ARG A 150 -13.08 7.45 -10.03
C ARG A 150 -13.28 6.05 -10.57
N GLU A 151 -12.27 5.50 -11.25
CA GLU A 151 -12.29 4.11 -11.72
C GLU A 151 -12.49 3.09 -10.59
N LEU A 152 -11.91 3.37 -9.42
CA LEU A 152 -12.05 2.55 -8.22
C LEU A 152 -13.46 2.64 -7.62
N LEU A 153 -14.05 3.83 -7.59
CA LEU A 153 -15.44 4.05 -7.18
C LEU A 153 -16.42 3.29 -8.10
N ASP A 154 -16.27 3.45 -9.41
CA ASP A 154 -17.11 2.76 -10.39
C ASP A 154 -16.96 1.24 -10.28
N TYR A 155 -15.74 0.74 -10.02
CA TYR A 155 -15.53 -0.68 -9.77
C TYR A 155 -16.24 -1.16 -8.50
N ALA A 156 -16.20 -0.37 -7.41
CA ALA A 156 -16.92 -0.70 -6.19
C ALA A 156 -18.44 -0.75 -6.43
N GLU A 157 -19.00 0.22 -7.14
CA GLU A 157 -20.42 0.27 -7.49
C GLU A 157 -20.83 -0.95 -8.32
N ARG A 158 -20.13 -1.23 -9.42
CA ARG A 158 -20.37 -2.42 -10.24
C ARG A 158 -20.33 -3.71 -9.42
N ARG A 159 -19.42 -3.83 -8.46
CA ARG A 159 -19.38 -5.01 -7.58
C ARG A 159 -20.62 -5.13 -6.72
N VAL A 160 -21.09 -4.02 -6.15
CA VAL A 160 -22.32 -3.99 -5.32
C VAL A 160 -23.54 -4.32 -6.16
N GLU A 161 -23.69 -3.71 -7.34
CA GLU A 161 -24.79 -4.01 -8.25
C GLU A 161 -24.85 -5.49 -8.61
N ASN A 162 -23.69 -6.10 -8.91
CA ASN A 162 -23.61 -7.49 -9.33
C ASN A 162 -23.75 -8.52 -8.20
N ARG A 163 -23.35 -8.18 -6.95
CA ARG A 163 -23.21 -9.15 -5.85
C ARG A 163 -23.97 -8.77 -4.57
N GLY A 164 -24.57 -7.59 -4.52
CA GLY A 164 -25.22 -7.04 -3.33
C GLY A 164 -24.27 -7.06 -2.12
N ALA A 165 -24.80 -7.48 -0.97
CA ALA A 165 -24.03 -7.60 0.27
C ALA A 165 -22.78 -8.50 0.15
N LYS A 166 -22.78 -9.48 -0.79
CA LYS A 166 -21.62 -10.36 -1.03
C LYS A 166 -20.45 -9.66 -1.73
N ALA A 167 -20.61 -8.40 -2.13
CA ALA A 167 -19.51 -7.57 -2.65
C ALA A 167 -18.54 -7.14 -1.54
N ARG A 168 -19.01 -7.08 -0.29
CA ARG A 168 -18.32 -6.58 0.92
C ARG A 168 -17.27 -7.59 1.44
N THR A 169 -16.32 -7.91 0.57
CA THR A 169 -15.14 -8.76 0.81
C THR A 169 -13.90 -7.89 1.00
N ASN A 170 -12.75 -8.49 1.30
CA ASN A 170 -11.44 -7.84 1.37
C ASN A 170 -11.12 -6.91 0.19
N ILE A 171 -11.58 -7.20 -1.04
CA ILE A 171 -11.39 -6.32 -2.19
C ILE A 171 -12.08 -4.97 -1.98
N TYR A 172 -13.27 -4.95 -1.40
CA TYR A 172 -13.98 -3.72 -1.09
C TYR A 172 -13.22 -2.87 -0.06
N TYR A 173 -12.59 -3.51 0.92
CA TYR A 173 -11.77 -2.83 1.92
C TYR A 173 -10.48 -2.26 1.31
N TRP A 174 -9.87 -2.99 0.36
CA TRP A 174 -8.73 -2.50 -0.41
C TRP A 174 -9.09 -1.32 -1.31
N ILE A 175 -10.29 -1.30 -1.90
CA ILE A 175 -10.79 -0.12 -2.63
C ILE A 175 -10.92 1.05 -1.66
N GLY A 176 -11.57 0.84 -0.51
CA GLY A 176 -11.68 1.85 0.55
C GLY A 176 -10.32 2.45 0.92
N PHE A 177 -9.31 1.61 1.17
CA PHE A 177 -7.96 2.08 1.47
C PHE A 177 -7.36 2.93 0.34
N ALA A 178 -7.43 2.46 -0.91
CA ALA A 178 -6.84 3.17 -2.05
C ALA A 178 -7.54 4.51 -2.31
N VAL A 179 -8.86 4.56 -2.17
CA VAL A 179 -9.65 5.79 -2.29
C VAL A 179 -9.35 6.74 -1.12
N ALA A 180 -9.25 6.24 0.12
CA ALA A 180 -8.91 7.07 1.28
C ALA A 180 -7.53 7.71 1.14
N ALA A 181 -6.52 6.93 0.74
CA ALA A 181 -5.17 7.43 0.53
C ALA A 181 -5.12 8.48 -0.58
N THR A 182 -5.90 8.30 -1.65
CA THR A 182 -6.02 9.29 -2.73
C THR A 182 -6.77 10.54 -2.28
N GLY A 183 -7.84 10.40 -1.52
CA GLY A 183 -8.59 11.51 -0.93
C GLY A 183 -7.71 12.38 -0.03
N TYR A 184 -6.86 11.75 0.79
CA TYR A 184 -5.87 12.47 1.59
C TYR A 184 -4.86 13.26 0.73
N LEU A 185 -4.33 12.67 -0.35
CA LEU A 185 -3.36 13.34 -1.23
C LEU A 185 -3.95 14.54 -1.99
N LEU A 186 -5.22 14.44 -2.38
CA LEU A 186 -5.89 15.43 -3.20
C LEU A 186 -6.67 16.46 -2.38
N ASP A 187 -6.72 16.30 -1.06
CA ASP A 187 -7.61 17.04 -0.17
C ASP A 187 -9.08 16.98 -0.66
N ASP A 188 -9.51 15.78 -1.05
CA ASP A 188 -10.83 15.53 -1.62
C ASP A 188 -11.78 14.95 -0.55
N PRO A 189 -12.76 15.76 -0.08
CA PRO A 189 -13.68 15.33 0.96
C PRO A 189 -14.67 14.26 0.47
N GLU A 190 -15.04 14.20 -0.81
CA GLU A 190 -15.96 13.18 -1.32
C GLU A 190 -15.30 11.79 -1.27
N LEU A 191 -14.03 11.70 -1.67
CA LEU A 191 -13.26 10.45 -1.57
C LEU A 191 -13.06 10.02 -0.12
N THR A 192 -12.81 11.00 0.77
CA THR A 192 -12.64 10.74 2.20
C THR A 192 -13.94 10.23 2.82
N ASP A 193 -15.07 10.90 2.60
CA ASP A 193 -16.37 10.53 3.15
C ASP A 193 -16.87 9.19 2.62
N TRP A 194 -16.67 8.91 1.32
CA TRP A 194 -16.97 7.60 0.76
C TRP A 194 -16.18 6.49 1.47
N SER A 195 -14.89 6.74 1.72
CA SER A 195 -14.01 5.77 2.38
C SER A 195 -14.36 5.58 3.87
N LYS A 196 -14.85 6.61 4.55
CA LYS A 196 -15.43 6.47 5.91
C LYS A 196 -16.62 5.52 5.90
N GLY A 197 -17.50 5.64 4.90
CA GLY A 197 -18.62 4.71 4.70
C GLY A 197 -18.14 3.26 4.54
N VAL A 198 -17.11 3.03 3.72
CA VAL A 198 -16.49 1.70 3.58
C VAL A 198 -15.94 1.18 4.90
N ALA A 199 -15.24 2.02 5.67
CA ALA A 199 -14.68 1.64 6.96
C ALA A 199 -15.77 1.23 7.94
N GLU A 200 -16.85 2.01 8.08
CA GLU A 200 -17.95 1.69 8.98
C GLU A 200 -18.70 0.40 8.59
N GLU A 201 -18.97 0.20 7.30
CA GLU A 201 -19.57 -1.05 6.82
C GLU A 201 -18.67 -2.26 7.12
N ALA A 202 -17.37 -2.13 6.88
CA ALA A 202 -16.42 -3.21 7.12
C ALA A 202 -16.26 -3.52 8.60
N LEU A 203 -16.11 -2.50 9.45
CA LEU A 203 -16.02 -2.67 10.90
C LEU A 203 -17.29 -3.29 11.47
N SER A 204 -18.46 -2.90 10.97
CA SER A 204 -19.75 -3.47 11.37
C SER A 204 -19.96 -4.91 10.89
N SER A 205 -19.21 -5.35 9.87
CA SER A 205 -19.24 -6.74 9.38
C SER A 205 -18.43 -7.69 10.26
N ILE A 206 -17.54 -7.17 11.11
CA ILE A 206 -16.72 -7.96 12.03
C ILE A 206 -17.61 -8.50 13.15
N GLN A 207 -17.77 -9.82 13.19
CA GLN A 207 -18.56 -10.51 14.19
C GLN A 207 -17.95 -10.40 15.60
N GLU A 208 -18.71 -10.83 16.62
CA GLU A 208 -18.25 -10.80 18.01
C GLU A 208 -17.00 -11.66 18.24
N ASP A 209 -16.86 -12.77 17.51
CA ASP A 209 -15.67 -13.64 17.54
C ASP A 209 -14.49 -13.12 16.69
N GLY A 210 -14.68 -11.98 16.03
CA GLY A 210 -13.71 -11.32 15.15
C GLY A 210 -13.75 -11.78 13.69
N THR A 211 -14.63 -12.73 13.34
CA THR A 211 -14.70 -13.26 11.97
C THR A 211 -15.36 -12.28 11.00
N LEU A 212 -15.01 -12.42 9.72
CA LEU A 212 -15.66 -11.77 8.60
C LEU A 212 -16.41 -12.85 7.79
N PRO A 213 -17.76 -12.81 7.71
CA PRO A 213 -18.54 -13.88 7.10
C PRO A 213 -18.10 -14.21 5.66
N MET A 214 -17.82 -13.20 4.84
CA MET A 214 -17.39 -13.40 3.46
C MET A 214 -15.97 -13.98 3.33
N GLU A 215 -15.12 -13.79 4.33
CA GLU A 215 -13.78 -14.38 4.33
C GLU A 215 -13.79 -15.81 4.89
N LEU A 216 -14.80 -16.19 5.68
CA LEU A 216 -15.03 -17.59 6.08
C LEU A 216 -15.45 -18.47 4.90
N GLU A 217 -16.19 -17.92 3.93
CA GLU A 217 -16.63 -18.64 2.72
C GLU A 217 -15.47 -19.10 1.81
N ARG A 218 -14.22 -18.82 2.17
CA ARG A 218 -13.02 -19.13 1.38
C ARG A 218 -12.40 -20.49 1.71
N GLY A 219 -13.13 -21.32 2.46
CA GLY A 219 -12.75 -22.70 2.78
C GLY A 219 -11.37 -22.78 3.41
N SER A 220 -10.47 -23.57 2.83
CA SER A 220 -9.09 -23.76 3.34
C SER A 220 -8.24 -22.49 3.35
N LYS A 221 -8.67 -21.40 2.70
CA LYS A 221 -7.97 -20.11 2.67
C LYS A 221 -8.54 -19.07 3.63
N ALA A 222 -9.55 -19.40 4.45
CA ALA A 222 -10.20 -18.41 5.31
C ALA A 222 -9.21 -17.65 6.21
N THR A 223 -8.21 -18.32 6.79
CA THR A 223 -7.15 -17.65 7.57
C THR A 223 -6.38 -16.59 6.76
N SER A 224 -5.93 -16.93 5.56
CA SER A 224 -5.21 -16.00 4.68
C SER A 224 -6.10 -14.84 4.24
N TYR A 225 -7.38 -15.10 3.99
CA TYR A 225 -8.34 -14.06 3.59
C TYR A 225 -8.69 -13.10 4.72
N HIS A 226 -8.83 -13.58 5.96
CA HIS A 226 -8.96 -12.70 7.14
C HIS A 226 -7.70 -11.86 7.33
N ALA A 227 -6.50 -12.45 7.20
CA ALA A 227 -5.25 -11.71 7.30
C ALA A 227 -5.12 -10.64 6.21
N PHE A 228 -5.58 -10.93 4.99
CA PHE A 228 -5.54 -10.01 3.87
C PHE A 228 -6.57 -8.86 4.02
N ALA A 229 -7.78 -9.17 4.50
CA ALA A 229 -8.79 -8.18 4.87
C ALA A 229 -8.29 -7.27 6.00
N ALA A 230 -7.69 -7.85 7.04
CA ALA A 230 -7.18 -7.11 8.18
C ALA A 230 -6.08 -6.11 7.78
N GLN A 231 -5.18 -6.47 6.85
CA GLN A 231 -4.16 -5.53 6.36
C GLN A 231 -4.79 -4.34 5.60
N ALA A 232 -5.82 -4.59 4.79
CA ALA A 232 -6.56 -3.53 4.10
C ALA A 232 -7.23 -2.58 5.11
N LEU A 233 -7.89 -3.14 6.12
CA LEU A 233 -8.56 -2.36 7.16
C LEU A 233 -7.56 -1.61 8.04
N PHE A 234 -6.39 -2.17 8.32
CA PHE A 234 -5.33 -1.42 8.99
C PHE A 234 -4.92 -0.20 8.16
N GLY A 235 -4.64 -0.36 6.86
CA GLY A 235 -4.29 0.77 6.00
C GLY A 235 -5.41 1.82 5.93
N LEU A 236 -6.65 1.39 5.69
CA LEU A 236 -7.82 2.26 5.59
C LEU A 236 -8.04 3.05 6.89
N THR A 237 -8.09 2.36 8.02
CA THR A 237 -8.33 3.02 9.31
C THR A 237 -7.16 3.90 9.74
N LEU A 238 -5.92 3.55 9.37
CA LEU A 238 -4.74 4.38 9.62
C LEU A 238 -4.85 5.74 8.91
N VAL A 239 -5.19 5.73 7.61
CA VAL A 239 -5.36 6.96 6.82
C VAL A 239 -6.53 7.78 7.35
N LEU A 240 -7.69 7.16 7.56
CA LEU A 240 -8.89 7.86 8.05
C LEU A 240 -8.71 8.45 9.45
N THR A 241 -7.90 7.83 10.31
CA THR A 241 -7.62 8.42 11.62
C THR A 241 -6.91 9.76 11.53
N LYS A 242 -6.19 10.02 10.44
CA LYS A 242 -5.54 11.31 10.20
C LYS A 242 -6.40 12.22 9.33
N SER A 243 -6.94 11.73 8.22
CA SER A 243 -7.70 12.56 7.29
C SER A 243 -9.09 12.96 7.80
N ALA A 244 -9.78 12.06 8.51
CA ALA A 244 -11.14 12.32 9.03
C ALA A 244 -11.17 12.79 10.49
N GLY A 245 -10.04 12.74 11.21
CA GLY A 245 -9.96 13.14 12.62
C GLY A 245 -10.69 12.21 13.61
N GLU A 246 -11.01 10.98 13.20
CA GLU A 246 -11.75 9.99 13.99
C GLU A 246 -10.88 8.78 14.37
N PRO A 247 -11.02 8.18 15.56
CA PRO A 247 -10.12 7.13 16.05
C PRO A 247 -10.36 5.74 15.42
N PHE A 248 -10.56 5.66 14.10
CA PHE A 248 -10.78 4.42 13.35
C PHE A 248 -9.75 3.31 13.66
N VAL A 249 -8.45 3.62 13.73
CA VAL A 249 -7.42 2.59 13.97
C VAL A 249 -7.46 2.04 15.41
N GLN A 250 -8.06 2.78 16.35
CA GLN A 250 -8.31 2.34 17.72
C GLN A 250 -9.69 1.67 17.90
N ASP A 251 -10.48 1.50 16.85
CA ASP A 251 -11.81 0.91 16.96
C ASP A 251 -11.74 -0.53 17.54
N PRO A 252 -12.51 -0.84 18.60
CA PRO A 252 -12.47 -2.15 19.24
C PRO A 252 -12.91 -3.30 18.32
N ARG A 253 -13.75 -3.04 17.30
CA ARG A 253 -14.15 -4.03 16.28
C ARG A 253 -12.93 -4.44 15.46
N LEU A 254 -12.09 -3.48 15.05
CA LEU A 254 -10.84 -3.77 14.37
C LEU A 254 -9.91 -4.61 15.26
N ALA A 255 -9.79 -4.26 16.54
CA ALA A 255 -8.96 -5.00 17.49
C ALA A 255 -9.38 -6.48 17.62
N ARG A 256 -10.70 -6.78 17.55
CA ARG A 256 -11.20 -8.17 17.53
C ARG A 256 -10.71 -8.94 16.32
N LEU A 257 -10.82 -8.37 15.12
CA LEU A 257 -10.32 -8.99 13.89
C LEU A 257 -8.80 -9.22 13.98
N MET A 258 -8.04 -8.25 14.45
CA MET A 258 -6.58 -8.35 14.59
C MET A 258 -6.17 -9.44 15.59
N SER A 259 -6.93 -9.60 16.68
CA SER A 259 -6.75 -10.68 17.64
C SER A 259 -7.05 -12.06 17.04
N LEU A 260 -8.14 -12.17 16.28
CA LEU A 260 -8.46 -13.40 15.54
C LEU A 260 -7.34 -13.78 14.58
N VAL A 261 -6.85 -12.84 13.76
CA VAL A 261 -5.78 -13.10 12.79
C VAL A 261 -4.50 -13.57 13.49
N ASP A 262 -4.10 -12.97 14.62
CA ASP A 262 -2.92 -13.44 15.37
C ASP A 262 -3.09 -14.88 15.89
N ARG A 263 -4.29 -15.24 16.37
CA ARG A 263 -4.59 -16.60 16.82
C ARG A 263 -4.56 -17.59 15.65
N ALA A 264 -5.27 -17.27 14.57
CA ALA A 264 -5.38 -18.14 13.39
C ALA A 264 -4.04 -18.31 12.65
N ALA A 265 -3.15 -17.32 12.69
CA ALA A 265 -1.81 -17.43 12.12
C ALA A 265 -0.84 -18.26 12.99
N LYS A 266 -1.13 -18.44 14.28
CA LYS A 266 -0.37 -19.33 15.18
C LYS A 266 -0.90 -20.76 15.14
N ASP A 267 -2.21 -20.91 15.04
CA ASP A 267 -2.90 -22.19 15.01
C ASP A 267 -3.91 -22.22 13.85
N PRO A 268 -3.58 -22.90 12.73
CA PRO A 268 -4.47 -23.06 11.59
C PRO A 268 -5.81 -23.74 11.94
N ALA A 269 -5.90 -24.47 13.06
CA ALA A 269 -7.17 -25.08 13.49
C ALA A 269 -8.20 -24.03 13.96
N THR A 270 -7.77 -22.81 14.30
CA THR A 270 -8.62 -21.72 14.85
C THR A 270 -9.87 -21.48 14.01
N LEU A 271 -9.75 -21.48 12.68
CA LEU A 271 -10.86 -21.21 11.77
C LEU A 271 -11.40 -22.46 11.06
N ALA A 272 -10.81 -23.63 11.28
CA ALA A 272 -11.14 -24.82 10.50
C ALA A 272 -12.60 -25.26 10.66
N GLY A 273 -13.13 -25.21 11.88
CA GLY A 273 -14.54 -25.54 12.16
C GLY A 273 -15.50 -24.53 11.52
N ALA A 274 -15.24 -23.23 11.68
CA ALA A 274 -16.07 -22.15 11.14
C ALA A 274 -16.04 -22.09 9.60
N ALA A 275 -14.89 -22.39 8.99
CA ALA A 275 -14.71 -22.40 7.55
C ALA A 275 -15.07 -23.75 6.89
N GLY A 276 -15.39 -24.78 7.68
CA GLY A 276 -15.73 -26.12 7.18
C GLY A 276 -14.58 -26.86 6.47
N ALA A 277 -13.33 -26.43 6.65
CA ALA A 277 -12.16 -27.01 5.98
C ALA A 277 -10.86 -26.80 6.79
N PRO A 278 -9.90 -27.74 6.74
CA PRO A 278 -8.55 -27.51 7.26
C PRO A 278 -7.91 -26.27 6.60
N GLN A 279 -7.22 -25.44 7.39
CA GLN A 279 -6.67 -24.18 6.92
C GLN A 279 -5.23 -24.30 6.44
N GLU A 280 -4.92 -23.57 5.37
CA GLU A 280 -3.54 -23.31 4.95
C GLU A 280 -2.83 -22.36 5.93
N PRO A 281 -1.51 -22.52 6.16
CA PRO A 281 -0.75 -21.59 7.01
C PRO A 281 -0.70 -20.16 6.42
N ALA A 282 -0.83 -19.14 7.29
CA ALA A 282 -0.72 -17.72 6.93
C ALA A 282 0.32 -16.98 7.79
N ALA A 283 1.53 -17.54 7.91
CA ALA A 283 2.56 -17.02 8.82
C ALA A 283 2.91 -15.53 8.58
N TYR A 284 2.78 -15.05 7.33
CA TYR A 284 3.01 -13.65 6.96
C TYR A 284 2.13 -12.66 7.75
N ALA A 285 0.96 -13.09 8.21
CA ALA A 285 0.00 -12.23 8.90
C ALA A 285 0.55 -11.63 10.20
N ARG A 286 1.53 -12.29 10.84
CA ARG A 286 2.07 -11.87 12.14
C ARG A 286 3.11 -10.75 12.04
N SER A 287 3.73 -10.55 10.88
CA SER A 287 4.87 -9.63 10.75
C SER A 287 4.51 -8.18 11.02
N TRP A 288 3.26 -7.78 10.76
CA TRP A 288 2.79 -6.41 10.88
C TRP A 288 1.79 -6.16 12.02
N LEU A 289 1.22 -7.20 12.61
CA LEU A 289 0.28 -7.06 13.73
C LEU A 289 0.91 -6.40 14.97
N ARG A 290 2.22 -6.54 15.16
CA ARG A 290 2.94 -5.82 16.23
C ARG A 290 2.87 -4.30 16.01
N LEU A 291 3.07 -3.84 14.77
CA LEU A 291 2.98 -2.42 14.43
C LEU A 291 1.56 -1.90 14.69
N TYR A 292 0.54 -2.61 14.20
CA TYR A 292 -0.86 -2.26 14.48
C TYR A 292 -1.10 -2.08 15.99
N ARG A 293 -0.69 -3.03 16.82
CA ARG A 293 -0.88 -2.96 18.28
C ARG A 293 -0.20 -1.74 18.90
N THR A 294 1.00 -1.40 18.42
CA THR A 294 1.70 -0.21 18.90
C THR A 294 0.93 1.07 18.58
N ILE A 295 0.43 1.20 17.35
CA ILE A 295 -0.36 2.37 16.91
C ILE A 295 -1.75 2.41 17.58
N ALA A 296 -2.40 1.27 17.74
CA ALA A 296 -3.71 1.20 18.37
C ALA A 296 -3.66 1.49 19.89
N ALA A 297 -2.52 1.27 20.54
CA ALA A 297 -2.36 1.49 21.98
C ALA A 297 -2.14 2.97 22.36
N SER A 298 -1.73 3.83 21.43
CA SER A 298 -1.46 5.24 21.70
C SER A 298 -1.75 6.11 20.47
N PRO A 299 -2.43 7.27 20.61
CA PRO A 299 -2.54 8.26 19.54
C PRO A 299 -1.20 8.83 19.06
N THR A 300 -0.18 8.78 19.92
CA THR A 300 1.20 9.19 19.65
C THR A 300 2.16 8.03 19.98
N PRO A 301 2.17 6.97 19.17
CA PRO A 301 3.03 5.83 19.40
C PRO A 301 4.49 6.22 19.18
N GLY A 302 5.38 5.79 20.07
CA GLY A 302 6.83 5.88 19.84
C GLY A 302 7.24 4.83 18.80
N LEU A 303 7.17 5.19 17.51
CA LEU A 303 7.61 4.34 16.41
C LEU A 303 9.10 4.55 16.13
N GLU A 304 9.80 3.47 15.81
CA GLU A 304 11.18 3.54 15.33
C GLU A 304 11.19 3.18 13.84
N ALA A 305 11.43 4.14 12.95
CA ALA A 305 11.32 4.00 11.50
C ALA A 305 12.11 2.80 10.92
N GLY A 306 13.23 2.41 11.55
CA GLY A 306 14.05 1.26 11.15
C GLY A 306 13.55 -0.12 11.61
N LYS A 307 12.51 -0.19 12.45
CA LYS A 307 11.98 -1.43 13.03
C LYS A 307 10.60 -1.82 12.47
N CYS A 308 10.06 -1.02 11.56
CA CYS A 308 8.72 -1.22 11.06
C CYS A 308 8.70 -2.12 9.82
N PRO A 309 7.66 -2.97 9.68
CA PRO A 309 7.51 -3.81 8.50
C PRO A 309 7.36 -2.94 7.24
N SER A 310 7.96 -3.41 6.15
CA SER A 310 7.61 -2.94 4.81
C SER A 310 6.43 -3.76 4.30
N LEU A 311 5.31 -3.08 4.06
CA LEU A 311 4.11 -3.65 3.48
C LEU A 311 3.91 -3.05 2.10
N ARG A 312 4.25 -3.82 1.06
CA ARG A 312 4.20 -3.37 -0.35
C ARG A 312 2.90 -2.66 -0.69
N ARG A 313 1.75 -3.26 -0.36
CA ARG A 313 0.43 -2.69 -0.67
C ARG A 313 0.05 -1.44 0.13
N LEU A 314 0.77 -1.16 1.22
CA LEU A 314 0.66 0.08 1.99
C LEU A 314 1.82 1.04 1.66
N GLY A 315 2.39 0.93 0.47
CA GLY A 315 3.41 1.86 -0.01
C GLY A 315 4.81 1.65 0.54
N GLY A 316 5.10 0.54 1.23
CA GLY A 316 6.44 0.25 1.77
C GLY A 316 6.52 0.38 3.29
N ASN A 317 7.50 1.14 3.80
CA ASN A 317 7.68 1.32 5.24
C ASN A 317 6.49 2.05 5.88
N VAL A 318 5.72 1.33 6.69
CA VAL A 318 4.46 1.87 7.26
C VAL A 318 4.70 2.90 8.36
N CYS A 319 5.87 2.91 9.00
CA CYS A 319 6.18 3.98 9.96
C CYS A 319 6.47 5.30 9.24
N MET A 320 7.16 5.27 8.11
CA MET A 320 7.33 6.49 7.29
C MET A 320 5.99 6.99 6.76
N LEU A 321 5.10 6.08 6.35
CA LEU A 321 3.72 6.45 6.02
C LEU A 321 3.02 7.13 7.20
N TYR A 322 3.11 6.53 8.39
CA TYR A 322 2.52 7.09 9.61
C TYR A 322 3.09 8.47 9.94
N ASP A 323 4.41 8.61 9.97
CA ASP A 323 5.12 9.83 10.33
C ASP A 323 4.77 10.96 9.34
N ALA A 324 4.78 10.68 8.02
CA ALA A 324 4.40 11.65 7.00
C ALA A 324 2.98 12.21 7.19
N MET A 325 2.02 11.37 7.61
CA MET A 325 0.66 11.82 7.90
C MET A 325 0.52 12.58 9.23
N ASN A 326 1.54 12.56 10.10
CA ASN A 326 1.56 13.32 11.35
C ASN A 326 2.34 14.63 11.25
N ASP A 327 3.28 14.72 10.31
CA ASP A 327 4.09 15.91 10.07
C ASP A 327 3.40 16.90 9.12
N ALA A 328 2.46 16.44 8.28
CA ALA A 328 1.65 17.28 7.41
C ALA A 328 0.75 18.23 8.22
N ARG A 329 0.90 19.55 7.98
CA ARG A 329 0.11 20.64 8.57
C ARG A 329 -0.26 21.66 7.52
#